data_AF-A0A1B0A7H6-F1
#
_entry.id   AF-A0A1B0A7H6-F1
#
_cell.length_a   1.000
_cell.length_b   1.000
_cell.length_c   1.000
_cell.angle_alpha   90.00
_cell.angle_beta   90.00
_cell.angle_gamma   90.00
#
_symmetry.space_group_name_H-M   'P 1'
#
loop_
_entity.id
_entity.type
_entity.pdbx_description
1 polymer ?
#
loop_
_entity_poly.entity_id
_entity_poly.type
_entity_poly.pdbx_seq_one_letter_code
_entity_poly.pdbx_strand_id
1 'polypeptide(L)'
;MKKLGQILSQFKGQCINTYIEQSRMSDIGIVPMCKNHYEIIKKVFAGPQQVMSKFILNFYQLKLHQYAMTKLEDKRGEDKYLKTLYEFYSRRLKLSCDLQIYMSTMDDDLLNKLTQQIFQKHIFGYVEIESRLLTSKCFNELEKLHLSKKHQKKQIERFQELKRDMQVLIGTRANINIAQIEDYGGETFLSEELAIKILQKANATLKRSVYCVATPTCLRTFLIHEHVNYALEVGLHAVPIVESTGTLPHLYFLDVVHKTSIIVHFNTPKCSDYLFKKRILMEQLESKFGQGLDRTINAVIGWVKFYLQHEQRKTDYKPDIDVDTISSAVRFLSIVFQKFSSCLHVVQSLQPIIQQLKICVDDENQKTYYTNLSYA
;
A
#
# COMPACT_ATOMS: atom_id res chain seq x y z
N MET A 1 -30.87 59.20 0.69
CA MET A 1 -30.72 57.86 1.30
C MET A 1 -30.66 57.88 2.83
N LYS A 2 -29.71 58.56 3.48
CA LYS A 2 -29.57 58.54 4.97
C LYS A 2 -30.80 59.09 5.73
N LYS A 3 -31.38 60.22 5.28
CA LYS A 3 -32.65 60.76 5.81
C LYS A 3 -33.84 59.81 5.58
N LEU A 4 -33.91 59.16 4.41
CA LEU A 4 -34.92 58.14 4.10
C LEU A 4 -34.74 56.88 4.97
N GLY A 5 -33.51 56.44 5.22
CA GLY A 5 -33.20 55.32 6.11
C GLY A 5 -33.57 55.58 7.58
N GLN A 6 -33.48 56.84 8.03
CA GLN A 6 -33.98 57.26 9.35
C GLN A 6 -35.51 57.22 9.42
N ILE A 7 -36.21 57.67 8.38
CA ILE A 7 -37.68 57.60 8.30
C ILE A 7 -38.15 56.14 8.24
N LEU A 8 -37.49 55.32 7.42
CA LEU A 8 -37.76 53.88 7.29
C LEU A 8 -37.30 53.07 8.51
N SER A 9 -36.56 53.65 9.46
CA SER A 9 -36.21 52.97 10.71
C SER A 9 -37.42 52.66 11.60
N GLN A 10 -38.57 53.30 11.33
CA GLN A 10 -39.87 52.95 11.92
C GLN A 10 -40.46 51.65 11.33
N PHE A 11 -40.01 51.23 10.14
CA PHE A 11 -40.40 50.01 9.42
C PHE A 11 -39.24 48.99 9.34
N LYS A 12 -38.36 49.01 10.36
CA LYS A 12 -37.02 48.37 10.41
C LYS A 12 -36.90 46.99 9.76
N GLY A 13 -37.85 46.08 9.98
CA GLY A 13 -37.75 44.69 9.49
C GLY A 13 -37.96 44.52 7.98
N GLN A 14 -38.94 45.23 7.42
CA GLN A 14 -39.38 45.03 6.03
C GLN A 14 -38.41 45.68 5.04
N CYS A 15 -37.89 46.86 5.36
CA CYS A 15 -36.91 47.57 4.52
C CYS A 15 -35.57 46.83 4.39
N ILE A 16 -35.13 46.16 5.46
CA ILE A 16 -33.91 45.34 5.43
C ILE A 16 -34.13 44.12 4.51
N ASN A 17 -35.28 43.45 4.61
CA ASN A 17 -35.60 42.31 3.76
C ASN A 17 -35.68 42.72 2.28
N THR A 18 -36.38 43.80 1.96
CA THR A 18 -36.49 44.31 0.59
C THR A 18 -35.12 44.73 0.03
N TYR A 19 -34.25 45.34 0.84
CA TYR A 19 -32.88 45.64 0.42
C TYR A 19 -32.10 44.36 0.08
N ILE A 20 -32.18 43.33 0.93
CA ILE A 20 -31.50 42.04 0.69
C ILE A 20 -32.05 41.36 -0.59
N GLU A 21 -33.36 41.39 -0.81
CA GLU A 21 -33.98 40.81 -2.01
C GLU A 21 -33.62 41.57 -3.30
N GLN A 22 -33.55 42.90 -3.23
CA GLN A 22 -33.23 43.75 -4.38
C GLN A 22 -31.73 43.86 -4.66
N SER A 23 -30.88 43.54 -3.69
CA SER A 23 -29.43 43.52 -3.87
C SER A 23 -29.03 42.44 -4.86
N ARG A 24 -28.78 42.87 -6.11
CA ARG A 24 -28.32 41.97 -7.18
C ARG A 24 -26.91 41.51 -6.86
N MET A 25 -26.68 40.20 -6.95
CA MET A 25 -25.34 39.65 -6.94
C MET A 25 -24.63 40.13 -8.22
N SER A 26 -23.52 40.84 -8.06
CA SER A 26 -22.63 41.17 -9.17
C SER A 26 -21.77 39.96 -9.55
N ASP A 27 -21.33 39.86 -10.80
CA ASP A 27 -20.38 38.80 -11.24
C ASP A 27 -18.99 38.90 -10.56
N ILE A 28 -18.72 40.03 -9.91
CA ILE A 28 -17.57 40.26 -9.05
C ILE A 28 -17.77 39.40 -7.80
N GLY A 29 -16.94 38.37 -7.62
CA GLY A 29 -17.13 37.30 -6.62
C GLY A 29 -17.61 37.71 -5.22
N ILE A 30 -18.11 36.72 -4.47
CA ILE A 30 -18.90 36.91 -3.23
C ILE A 30 -18.22 37.78 -2.18
N VAL A 31 -16.91 37.62 -1.95
CA VAL A 31 -16.17 38.38 -0.93
C VAL A 31 -16.07 39.88 -1.29
N PRO A 32 -15.60 40.28 -2.49
CA PRO A 32 -15.68 41.67 -2.96
C PRO A 32 -17.09 42.26 -2.89
N MET A 33 -18.10 41.48 -3.27
CA MET A 33 -19.50 41.92 -3.22
C MET A 33 -19.97 42.21 -1.79
N CYS A 34 -19.65 41.33 -0.84
CA CYS A 34 -19.91 41.55 0.59
C CYS A 34 -19.20 42.81 1.10
N LYS A 35 -17.94 43.04 0.72
CA LYS A 35 -17.21 44.27 1.07
C LYS A 35 -17.90 45.53 0.54
N ASN A 36 -18.33 45.53 -0.71
CA ASN A 36 -19.03 46.67 -1.31
C ASN A 36 -20.39 46.95 -0.63
N HIS A 37 -21.18 45.90 -0.40
CA HIS A 37 -22.46 46.04 0.30
C HIS A 37 -22.27 46.50 1.74
N TYR A 38 -21.22 46.06 2.42
CA TYR A 38 -20.95 46.51 3.79
C TYR A 38 -20.67 48.02 3.86
N GLU A 39 -19.95 48.59 2.88
CA GLU A 39 -19.71 50.04 2.80
C GLU A 39 -20.98 50.84 2.51
N ILE A 40 -21.90 50.30 1.71
CA ILE A 40 -23.23 50.91 1.49
C ILE A 40 -24.07 50.82 2.77
N ILE A 41 -24.09 49.66 3.41
CA ILE A 41 -24.88 49.38 4.61
C ILE A 41 -24.45 50.33 5.75
N LYS A 42 -23.15 50.54 5.97
CA LYS A 42 -22.61 51.50 6.95
C LYS A 42 -23.13 52.93 6.74
N LYS A 43 -23.35 53.34 5.49
CA LYS A 43 -23.79 54.70 5.16
C LYS A 43 -25.29 54.89 5.34
N VAL A 44 -26.08 53.82 5.24
CA VAL A 44 -27.54 53.88 5.13
C VAL A 44 -28.26 53.44 6.41
N PHE A 45 -27.74 52.43 7.12
CA PHE A 45 -28.42 51.80 8.26
C PHE A 45 -27.74 52.12 9.59
N ALA A 46 -28.54 52.25 10.66
CA ALA A 46 -28.05 52.51 12.02
C ALA A 46 -27.41 51.27 12.69
N GLY A 47 -27.68 50.07 12.18
CA GLY A 47 -27.14 48.79 12.69
C GLY A 47 -26.45 47.98 11.60
N PRO A 48 -25.27 48.41 11.11
CA PRO A 48 -24.65 47.82 9.92
C PRO A 48 -24.24 46.35 10.08
N GLN A 49 -23.75 45.94 11.27
CA GLN A 49 -23.40 44.55 11.55
C GLN A 49 -24.62 43.60 11.45
N GLN A 50 -25.77 44.00 11.98
CA GLN A 50 -26.98 43.16 11.98
C GLN A 50 -27.52 42.99 10.56
N VAL A 51 -27.54 44.08 9.77
CA VAL A 51 -27.98 44.05 8.36
C VAL A 51 -27.03 43.19 7.53
N MET A 52 -25.72 43.35 7.73
CA MET A 52 -24.70 42.55 7.02
C MET A 52 -24.78 41.06 7.39
N SER A 53 -24.98 40.74 8.67
CA SER A 53 -25.17 39.35 9.11
C SER A 53 -26.39 38.72 8.44
N LYS A 54 -27.52 39.44 8.39
CA LYS A 54 -28.75 38.96 7.73
C LYS A 54 -28.57 38.77 6.22
N PHE A 55 -27.81 39.66 5.59
CA PHE A 55 -27.46 39.57 4.17
C PHE A 55 -26.62 38.31 3.87
N ILE A 56 -25.56 38.05 4.66
CA ILE A 56 -24.74 36.84 4.50
C ILE A 56 -25.57 35.58 4.76
N LEU A 57 -26.43 35.57 5.79
CA LEU A 57 -27.31 34.43 6.08
C LEU A 57 -28.25 34.11 4.91
N ASN A 58 -28.87 35.13 4.33
CA ASN A 58 -29.73 34.96 3.15
C ASN A 58 -28.96 34.34 1.97
N PHE A 59 -27.72 34.81 1.75
CA PHE A 59 -26.84 34.25 0.73
C PHE A 59 -26.55 32.75 0.97
N TYR A 60 -26.23 32.35 2.21
CA TYR A 60 -25.98 30.95 2.56
C TYR A 60 -27.23 30.08 2.39
N GLN A 61 -28.36 30.53 2.92
CA GLN A 61 -29.60 29.75 2.97
C GLN A 61 -30.28 29.60 1.61
N LEU A 62 -30.22 30.62 0.74
CA LEU A 62 -30.89 30.59 -0.54
C LEU A 62 -29.92 30.28 -1.68
N LYS A 63 -28.99 31.19 -1.95
CA LYS A 63 -28.17 31.14 -3.16
C LYS A 63 -27.15 30.01 -3.11
N LEU A 64 -26.42 29.91 -2.00
CA LEU A 64 -25.41 28.87 -1.84
C LEU A 64 -26.05 27.48 -1.78
N HIS A 65 -27.15 27.34 -1.03
CA HIS A 65 -27.89 26.09 -0.94
C HIS A 65 -28.39 25.61 -2.32
N GLN A 66 -29.07 26.48 -3.08
CA GLN A 66 -29.55 26.15 -4.44
C GLN A 66 -28.41 25.81 -5.40
N TYR A 67 -27.30 26.56 -5.35
CA TYR A 67 -26.13 26.29 -6.20
C TYR A 67 -25.44 24.97 -5.82
N ALA A 68 -25.35 24.65 -4.53
CA ALA A 68 -24.85 23.36 -4.08
C ALA A 68 -25.74 22.22 -4.58
N MET A 69 -27.06 22.40 -4.51
CA MET A 69 -28.03 21.40 -4.91
C MET A 69 -27.93 21.08 -6.40
N THR A 70 -27.95 22.09 -7.25
CA THR A 70 -27.84 21.94 -8.71
C THR A 70 -26.50 21.37 -9.15
N LYS A 71 -25.39 21.82 -8.55
CA LYS A 71 -24.04 21.40 -8.96
C LYS A 71 -23.67 19.99 -8.51
N LEU A 72 -24.27 19.51 -7.41
CA LEU A 72 -24.02 18.19 -6.84
C LEU A 72 -25.18 17.20 -7.10
N GLU A 73 -26.13 17.57 -7.97
CA GLU A 73 -27.27 16.74 -8.35
C GLU A 73 -26.83 15.59 -9.27
N ASP A 74 -25.91 15.88 -10.20
CA ASP A 74 -25.39 14.90 -11.14
C ASP A 74 -24.35 13.99 -10.47
N LYS A 75 -24.78 12.76 -10.17
CA LYS A 75 -23.92 11.69 -9.63
C LYS A 75 -23.37 10.77 -10.72
N ARG A 76 -23.54 11.09 -12.02
CA ARG A 76 -22.98 10.28 -13.12
C ARG A 76 -21.46 10.46 -13.15
N GLY A 77 -20.75 9.43 -12.68
CA GLY A 77 -19.29 9.43 -12.57
C GLY A 77 -18.81 9.80 -11.17
N GLU A 78 -18.70 8.77 -10.31
CA GLU A 78 -18.33 8.90 -8.89
C GLU A 78 -17.02 9.68 -8.67
N ASP A 79 -16.00 9.47 -9.52
CA ASP A 79 -14.71 10.18 -9.39
C ASP A 79 -14.85 11.70 -9.58
N LYS A 80 -15.63 12.09 -10.59
CA LYS A 80 -15.90 13.50 -10.90
C LYS A 80 -16.76 14.13 -9.82
N TYR A 81 -17.76 13.40 -9.34
CA TYR A 81 -18.61 13.82 -8.22
C TYR A 81 -17.77 14.09 -6.96
N LEU A 82 -16.92 13.14 -6.54
CA LEU A 82 -16.09 13.27 -5.34
C LEU A 82 -15.11 14.45 -5.44
N LYS A 83 -14.46 14.64 -6.60
CA LYS A 83 -13.58 15.80 -6.85
C LYS A 83 -14.34 17.12 -6.77
N THR A 84 -15.50 17.19 -7.43
CA THR A 84 -16.34 18.40 -7.44
C THR A 84 -16.84 18.72 -6.04
N LEU A 85 -17.29 17.72 -5.28
CA LEU A 85 -17.73 17.87 -3.91
C LEU A 85 -16.61 18.37 -3.00
N TYR A 86 -15.43 17.76 -3.06
CA TYR A 86 -14.26 18.18 -2.26
C TYR A 86 -13.83 19.62 -2.58
N GLU A 87 -13.67 19.95 -3.86
CA GLU A 87 -13.28 21.30 -4.28
C GLU A 87 -14.32 22.34 -3.86
N PHE A 88 -15.59 22.00 -4.05
CA PHE A 88 -16.69 22.91 -3.75
C PHE A 88 -16.80 23.13 -2.24
N TYR A 89 -16.80 22.06 -1.45
CA TYR A 89 -16.83 22.13 0.02
C TYR A 89 -15.63 22.90 0.59
N SER A 90 -14.40 22.59 0.15
CA SER A 90 -13.18 23.25 0.62
C SER A 90 -13.16 24.75 0.30
N ARG A 91 -13.60 25.13 -0.90
CA ARG A 91 -13.76 26.55 -1.28
C ARG A 91 -14.82 27.25 -0.44
N ARG A 92 -15.89 26.54 -0.02
CA ARG A 92 -16.93 27.11 0.85
C ARG A 92 -16.48 27.27 2.30
N LEU A 93 -15.70 26.34 2.84
CA LEU A 93 -15.08 26.52 4.16
C LEU A 93 -14.17 27.75 4.18
N LYS A 94 -13.33 27.92 3.15
CA LYS A 94 -12.49 29.13 3.03
C LYS A 94 -13.33 30.41 2.95
N LEU A 95 -14.41 30.39 2.16
CA LEU A 95 -15.34 31.51 2.07
C LEU A 95 -15.99 31.83 3.44
N SER A 96 -16.35 30.81 4.22
CA SER A 96 -16.89 30.99 5.57
C SER A 96 -15.90 31.72 6.46
N CYS A 97 -14.62 31.33 6.45
CA CYS A 97 -13.56 32.05 7.17
C CYS A 97 -13.42 33.51 6.69
N ASP A 98 -13.40 33.74 5.37
CA ASP A 98 -13.25 35.08 4.79
C ASP A 98 -14.43 36.01 5.14
N LEU A 99 -15.64 35.45 5.31
CA LEU A 99 -16.86 36.20 5.62
C LEU A 99 -17.13 36.35 7.12
N GLN A 100 -16.52 35.52 7.97
CA GLN A 100 -16.73 35.55 9.42
C GLN A 100 -16.41 36.92 10.04
N ILE A 101 -15.45 37.66 9.46
CA ILE A 101 -15.10 39.03 9.88
C ILE A 101 -16.29 40.01 9.88
N TYR A 102 -17.28 39.78 9.00
CA TYR A 102 -18.47 40.61 8.89
C TYR A 102 -19.61 40.15 9.81
N MET A 103 -19.45 39.00 10.48
CA MET A 103 -20.42 38.36 11.36
C MET A 103 -20.06 38.46 12.84
N SER A 104 -19.23 39.46 13.23
CA SER A 104 -18.70 39.66 14.59
C SER A 104 -19.73 39.74 15.74
N THR A 105 -21.02 39.91 15.44
CA THR A 105 -22.12 39.91 16.44
C THR A 105 -22.81 38.55 16.57
N MET A 106 -22.41 37.55 15.78
CA MET A 106 -22.96 36.21 15.74
C MET A 106 -21.91 35.19 16.21
N ASP A 107 -22.34 33.95 16.43
CA ASP A 107 -21.46 32.83 16.78
C ASP A 107 -20.30 32.67 15.76
N ASP A 108 -19.08 32.52 16.27
CA ASP A 108 -17.83 32.47 15.49
C ASP A 108 -17.79 31.28 14.50
N ASP A 109 -18.62 30.26 14.76
CA ASP A 109 -18.72 29.06 13.92
C ASP A 109 -20.02 28.95 13.11
N LEU A 110 -20.88 29.97 13.11
CA LEU A 110 -22.20 29.89 12.47
C LEU A 110 -22.10 29.54 10.97
N LEU A 111 -21.19 30.20 10.24
CA LEU A 111 -21.02 29.95 8.80
C LEU A 111 -20.44 28.55 8.52
N ASN A 112 -19.59 28.05 9.41
CA ASN A 112 -19.07 26.68 9.32
C ASN A 112 -20.19 25.66 9.53
N LYS A 113 -21.05 25.86 10.55
CA LYS A 113 -22.23 25.01 10.82
C LYS A 113 -23.21 25.02 9.64
N LEU A 114 -23.50 26.18 9.07
CA LEU A 114 -24.36 26.29 7.89
C LEU A 114 -23.75 25.60 6.66
N THR A 115 -22.43 25.72 6.48
CA THR A 115 -21.72 25.00 5.42
C THR A 115 -21.84 23.49 5.62
N GLN A 116 -21.64 22.99 6.83
CA GLN A 116 -21.82 21.57 7.13
C GLN A 116 -23.26 21.12 6.85
N GLN A 117 -24.27 21.90 7.23
CA GLN A 117 -25.67 21.58 7.01
C GLN A 117 -26.03 21.50 5.52
N ILE A 118 -25.59 22.46 4.70
CA ILE A 118 -25.86 22.48 3.25
C ILE A 118 -25.29 21.22 2.57
N PHE A 119 -24.13 20.76 3.02
CA PHE A 119 -23.41 19.63 2.44
C PHE A 119 -23.68 18.30 3.15
N GLN A 120 -24.44 18.28 4.25
CA GLN A 120 -24.62 17.12 5.11
C GLN A 120 -25.07 15.89 4.33
N LYS A 121 -26.07 16.04 3.44
CA LYS A 121 -26.58 14.96 2.59
C LYS A 121 -25.59 14.42 1.55
N HIS A 122 -24.56 15.21 1.21
CA HIS A 122 -23.52 14.84 0.24
C HIS A 122 -22.28 14.25 0.92
N ILE A 123 -22.02 14.69 2.15
CA ILE A 123 -20.97 14.14 3.03
C ILE A 123 -21.43 12.79 3.59
N PHE A 124 -22.73 12.64 3.86
CA PHE A 124 -23.35 11.36 4.21
C PHE A 124 -23.14 10.36 3.06
N GLY A 125 -22.37 9.30 3.33
CA GLY A 125 -21.97 8.31 2.33
C GLY A 125 -20.70 8.65 1.52
N TYR A 126 -20.08 9.83 1.70
CA TYR A 126 -18.83 10.19 1.02
C TYR A 126 -17.73 9.15 1.23
N VAL A 127 -17.54 8.73 2.49
CA VAL A 127 -16.51 7.75 2.86
C VAL A 127 -16.75 6.40 2.20
N GLU A 128 -18.00 5.99 2.06
CA GLU A 128 -18.37 4.71 1.43
C GLU A 128 -18.08 4.73 -0.08
N ILE A 129 -18.51 5.79 -0.78
CA ILE A 129 -18.27 5.95 -2.22
C ILE A 129 -16.76 6.05 -2.50
N GLU A 130 -16.03 6.86 -1.74
CA GLU A 130 -14.59 7.01 -1.89
C GLU A 130 -13.86 5.67 -1.62
N SER A 131 -14.29 4.92 -0.60
CA SER A 131 -13.73 3.59 -0.30
C SER A 131 -13.98 2.59 -1.42
N ARG A 132 -15.21 2.55 -1.96
CA ARG A 132 -15.57 1.69 -3.10
C ARG A 132 -14.74 2.04 -4.34
N LEU A 133 -14.63 3.32 -4.64
CA LEU A 133 -13.89 3.80 -5.82
C LEU A 133 -12.38 3.55 -5.70
N LEU A 134 -11.80 3.77 -4.52
CA LEU A 134 -10.39 3.46 -4.26
C LEU A 134 -10.14 1.95 -4.38
N THR A 135 -11.02 1.12 -3.81
CA THR A 135 -10.97 -0.34 -3.90
C THR A 135 -10.99 -0.81 -5.36
N SER A 136 -11.95 -0.33 -6.15
CA SER A 136 -12.04 -0.66 -7.59
C SER A 136 -10.79 -0.22 -8.36
N LYS A 137 -10.27 0.99 -8.10
CA LYS A 137 -9.07 1.47 -8.77
C LYS A 137 -7.81 0.67 -8.41
N CYS A 138 -7.68 0.19 -7.18
CA CYS A 138 -6.55 -0.63 -6.77
C CYS A 138 -6.66 -2.05 -7.32
N PHE A 139 -7.86 -2.64 -7.29
CA PHE A 139 -8.15 -3.92 -7.92
C PHE A 139 -7.76 -3.92 -9.40
N ASN A 140 -8.19 -2.91 -10.17
CA ASN A 140 -7.89 -2.83 -11.60
C ASN A 140 -6.38 -2.72 -11.91
N GLU A 141 -5.56 -2.15 -11.02
CA GLU A 141 -4.10 -2.13 -11.25
C GLU A 141 -3.47 -3.49 -10.95
N LEU A 142 -3.95 -4.18 -9.92
CA LEU A 142 -3.51 -5.54 -9.61
C LEU A 142 -3.88 -6.50 -10.74
N GLU A 143 -5.09 -6.39 -11.28
CA GLU A 143 -5.55 -7.20 -12.41
C GLU A 143 -4.70 -6.94 -13.66
N LYS A 144 -4.40 -5.68 -13.98
CA LYS A 144 -3.47 -5.34 -15.09
C LYS A 144 -2.10 -5.98 -14.91
N LEU A 145 -1.55 -5.98 -13.68
CA LEU A 145 -0.28 -6.64 -13.39
C LEU A 145 -0.38 -8.14 -13.68
N HIS A 146 -1.37 -8.82 -13.13
CA HIS A 146 -1.54 -10.27 -13.33
C HIS A 146 -1.75 -10.62 -14.81
N LEU A 147 -2.56 -9.86 -15.54
CA LEU A 147 -2.76 -10.02 -16.98
C LEU A 147 -1.44 -9.83 -17.76
N SER A 148 -0.63 -8.82 -17.40
CA SER A 148 0.68 -8.59 -18.04
C SER A 148 1.65 -9.75 -17.83
N LYS A 149 1.51 -10.48 -16.72
CA LYS A 149 2.29 -11.67 -16.38
C LYS A 149 1.65 -12.98 -16.82
N LYS A 150 0.51 -12.93 -17.55
CA LYS A 150 -0.31 -14.08 -17.94
C LYS A 150 -0.66 -14.98 -16.75
N HIS A 151 -0.86 -14.37 -15.60
CA HIS A 151 -1.11 -15.04 -14.35
C HIS A 151 -2.56 -14.92 -13.94
N GLN A 152 -3.15 -16.01 -13.46
CA GLN A 152 -4.44 -16.00 -12.81
C GLN A 152 -4.24 -16.35 -11.35
N LYS A 153 -4.67 -15.44 -10.47
CA LYS A 153 -4.54 -15.65 -9.02
C LYS A 153 -5.26 -16.94 -8.62
N LYS A 154 -4.49 -17.93 -8.17
CA LYS A 154 -5.01 -19.18 -7.59
C LYS A 154 -5.17 -19.01 -6.08
N GLN A 155 -6.22 -19.62 -5.54
CA GLN A 155 -6.33 -19.77 -4.08
C GLN A 155 -5.32 -20.84 -3.65
N ILE A 156 -4.35 -20.44 -2.84
CA ILE A 156 -3.37 -21.36 -2.28
C ILE A 156 -4.02 -22.02 -1.07
N GLU A 157 -4.48 -23.25 -1.24
CA GLU A 157 -5.16 -23.99 -0.16
C GLU A 157 -4.17 -24.37 0.93
N ARG A 158 -4.56 -24.15 2.20
CA ARG A 158 -3.78 -24.51 3.39
C ARG A 158 -3.42 -26.00 3.46
N PHE A 159 -4.17 -26.86 2.77
CA PHE A 159 -3.91 -28.30 2.68
C PHE A 159 -2.72 -28.66 1.76
N GLN A 160 -2.28 -27.75 0.88
CA GLN A 160 -1.09 -27.93 0.06
C GLN A 160 0.18 -28.00 0.92
N GLU A 161 0.27 -27.22 2.00
CA GLU A 161 1.39 -27.30 2.95
C GLU A 161 1.41 -28.63 3.69
N LEU A 162 0.27 -29.08 4.22
CA LEU A 162 0.18 -30.37 4.89
C LEU A 162 0.53 -31.53 3.95
N LYS A 163 0.07 -31.47 2.69
CA LYS A 163 0.41 -32.45 1.66
C LYS A 163 1.92 -32.43 1.38
N ARG A 164 2.53 -31.24 1.29
CA ARG A 164 3.98 -31.08 1.08
C ARG A 164 4.79 -31.62 2.25
N ASP A 165 4.39 -31.33 3.49
CA ASP A 165 5.09 -31.77 4.70
C ASP A 165 4.95 -33.30 4.90
N MET A 166 3.77 -33.87 4.61
CA MET A 166 3.59 -35.33 4.57
C MET A 166 4.42 -35.97 3.46
N GLN A 167 4.55 -35.32 2.30
CA GLN A 167 5.38 -35.80 1.20
C GLN A 167 6.88 -35.76 1.53
N VAL A 168 7.37 -34.76 2.28
CA VAL A 168 8.75 -34.75 2.80
C VAL A 168 9.00 -35.97 3.70
N LEU A 169 8.02 -36.31 4.55
CA LEU A 169 8.09 -37.45 5.48
C LEU A 169 7.97 -38.82 4.78
N ILE A 170 7.22 -38.89 3.67
CA ILE A 170 7.01 -40.12 2.88
C ILE A 170 8.12 -40.29 1.84
N GLY A 171 8.59 -39.22 1.20
CA GLY A 171 9.66 -39.20 0.20
C GLY A 171 11.02 -39.66 0.74
N THR A 172 11.27 -39.41 2.04
CA THR A 172 12.42 -39.99 2.75
C THR A 172 12.36 -41.52 2.89
N ARG A 173 11.21 -42.16 2.62
CA ARG A 173 10.99 -43.61 2.73
C ARG A 173 10.60 -44.29 1.41
N ALA A 174 10.08 -43.55 0.45
CA ALA A 174 9.72 -44.04 -0.88
C ALA A 174 10.14 -43.00 -1.91
N ASN A 175 11.02 -43.39 -2.82
CA ASN A 175 11.66 -42.56 -3.85
C ASN A 175 10.63 -42.14 -4.94
N ILE A 176 9.60 -41.39 -4.54
CA ILE A 176 8.42 -41.09 -5.35
C ILE A 176 8.30 -39.56 -5.49
N ASN A 177 8.72 -39.06 -6.64
CA ASN A 177 8.71 -37.64 -7.00
C ASN A 177 7.29 -37.23 -7.43
N ILE A 178 6.45 -36.72 -6.51
CA ILE A 178 5.05 -36.29 -6.78
C ILE A 178 4.80 -34.87 -6.26
N ALA A 179 5.68 -33.92 -6.57
CA ALA A 179 5.37 -32.52 -6.44
C ALA A 179 5.46 -31.85 -7.82
N GLN A 180 4.31 -31.45 -8.37
CA GLN A 180 4.29 -30.44 -9.43
C GLN A 180 4.63 -29.10 -8.77
N ILE A 181 5.92 -28.78 -8.69
CA ILE A 181 6.38 -27.45 -8.30
C ILE A 181 6.12 -26.54 -9.50
N GLU A 182 5.14 -25.65 -9.38
CA GLU A 182 4.87 -24.62 -10.39
C GLU A 182 5.92 -23.50 -10.23
N ASP A 183 6.96 -23.51 -11.08
CA ASP A 183 8.07 -22.55 -11.00
C ASP A 183 7.77 -21.19 -11.68
N TYR A 184 6.65 -21.04 -12.40
CA TYR A 184 6.26 -19.80 -13.10
C TYR A 184 7.40 -19.08 -13.87
N GLY A 185 8.47 -19.79 -14.24
CA GLY A 185 9.67 -19.23 -14.86
C GLY A 185 10.47 -18.26 -13.97
N GLY A 186 10.39 -18.36 -12.64
CA GLY A 186 11.10 -17.47 -11.72
C GLY A 186 10.48 -16.07 -11.58
N GLU A 187 9.23 -15.88 -12.02
CA GLU A 187 8.52 -14.60 -11.92
C GLU A 187 8.09 -14.31 -10.48
N THR A 188 8.66 -13.27 -9.86
CA THR A 188 8.39 -12.90 -8.45
C THR A 188 6.97 -12.42 -8.17
N PHE A 189 6.21 -12.03 -9.21
CA PHE A 189 4.91 -11.33 -9.12
C PHE A 189 4.92 -10.03 -8.29
N LEU A 190 6.08 -9.60 -7.79
CA LEU A 190 6.28 -8.35 -7.06
C LEU A 190 6.64 -7.23 -8.04
N SER A 191 5.89 -6.15 -7.97
CA SER A 191 6.09 -4.94 -8.77
C SER A 191 6.13 -3.71 -7.87
N GLU A 192 7.27 -3.01 -7.87
CA GLU A 192 7.42 -1.71 -7.23
C GLU A 192 6.58 -0.62 -7.92
N GLU A 193 6.46 -0.68 -9.24
CA GLU A 193 5.62 0.25 -10.00
C GLU A 193 4.14 0.15 -9.60
N LEU A 194 3.64 -1.08 -9.38
CA LEU A 194 2.30 -1.28 -8.84
C LEU A 194 2.18 -0.69 -7.43
N ALA A 195 3.18 -0.92 -6.57
CA ALA A 195 3.20 -0.36 -5.22
C ALA A 195 3.11 1.17 -5.23
N ILE A 196 3.90 1.83 -6.08
CA ILE A 196 3.89 3.28 -6.27
C ILE A 196 2.52 3.74 -6.76
N LYS A 197 1.92 3.07 -7.76
CA LYS A 197 0.59 3.42 -8.28
C LYS A 197 -0.50 3.32 -7.20
N ILE A 198 -0.49 2.25 -6.41
CA ILE A 198 -1.44 2.06 -5.29
C ILE A 198 -1.25 3.18 -4.24
N LEU A 199 0.00 3.47 -3.85
CA LEU A 199 0.32 4.54 -2.90
C LEU A 199 -0.11 5.92 -3.40
N GLN A 200 0.10 6.23 -4.68
CA GLN A 200 -0.34 7.49 -5.28
C GLN A 200 -1.87 7.63 -5.24
N LYS A 201 -2.61 6.57 -5.58
CA LYS A 201 -4.08 6.55 -5.52
C LYS A 201 -4.57 6.74 -4.09
N ALA A 202 -3.99 6.01 -3.14
CA ALA A 202 -4.28 6.10 -1.71
C ALA A 202 -4.03 7.54 -1.18
N ASN A 203 -2.89 8.15 -1.53
CA ASN A 203 -2.55 9.53 -1.15
C ASN A 203 -3.48 10.57 -1.79
N ALA A 204 -3.89 10.38 -3.05
CA ALA A 204 -4.83 11.27 -3.71
C ALA A 204 -6.23 11.23 -3.07
N THR A 205 -6.64 10.08 -2.54
CA THR A 205 -7.86 9.94 -1.72
C THR A 205 -7.67 10.58 -0.35
N LEU A 206 -6.54 10.35 0.32
CA LEU A 206 -6.24 10.95 1.63
C LEU A 206 -6.31 12.49 1.61
N LYS A 207 -5.80 13.13 0.54
CA LYS A 207 -5.88 14.59 0.38
C LYS A 207 -7.32 15.11 0.33
N ARG A 208 -8.27 14.29 -0.14
CA ARG A 208 -9.68 14.65 -0.33
C ARG A 208 -10.56 14.25 0.86
N SER A 209 -10.23 13.13 1.51
CA SER A 209 -10.92 12.69 2.71
C SER A 209 -10.34 13.36 3.95
N VAL A 210 -11.13 14.18 4.63
CA VAL A 210 -10.82 14.62 6.01
C VAL A 210 -10.71 13.41 6.95
N TYR A 211 -11.40 12.32 6.62
CA TYR A 211 -11.41 11.07 7.36
C TYR A 211 -10.33 10.10 6.84
N CYS A 212 -9.32 9.87 7.65
CA CYS A 212 -8.14 9.01 7.39
C CYS A 212 -8.47 7.50 7.30
N VAL A 213 -9.74 7.10 7.17
CA VAL A 213 -10.20 5.72 7.45
C VAL A 213 -10.07 4.78 6.24
N ALA A 214 -10.27 5.29 5.02
CA ALA A 214 -10.27 4.47 3.81
C ALA A 214 -8.86 4.08 3.34
N THR A 215 -7.90 4.99 3.49
CA THR A 215 -6.53 4.85 2.96
C THR A 215 -5.73 3.71 3.61
N PRO A 216 -5.69 3.57 4.95
CA PRO A 216 -4.89 2.52 5.59
C PRO A 216 -5.45 1.12 5.33
N THR A 217 -6.78 1.00 5.26
CA THR A 217 -7.48 -0.25 4.94
C THR A 217 -7.16 -0.70 3.52
N CYS A 218 -7.19 0.22 2.56
CA CYS A 218 -6.84 -0.07 1.17
C CYS A 218 -5.38 -0.54 1.02
N LEU A 219 -4.42 0.15 1.64
CA LEU A 219 -3.01 -0.23 1.59
C LEU A 219 -2.79 -1.62 2.19
N ARG A 220 -3.43 -1.92 3.33
CA ARG A 220 -3.38 -3.25 3.93
C ARG A 220 -3.92 -4.32 2.97
N THR A 221 -5.10 -4.11 2.42
CA THR A 221 -5.74 -5.12 1.56
C THR A 221 -4.97 -5.29 0.27
N PHE A 222 -4.76 -4.24 -0.52
CA PHE A 222 -4.24 -4.39 -1.88
C PHE A 222 -2.73 -4.49 -1.97
N LEU A 223 -1.99 -3.75 -1.13
CA LEU A 223 -0.53 -3.75 -1.20
C LEU A 223 0.06 -4.91 -0.39
N ILE A 224 -0.41 -5.11 0.84
CA ILE A 224 0.15 -6.15 1.72
C ILE A 224 -0.50 -7.50 1.45
N HIS A 225 -1.82 -7.63 1.54
CA HIS A 225 -2.47 -8.94 1.45
C HIS A 225 -2.55 -9.46 0.01
N GLU A 226 -3.10 -8.67 -0.91
CA GLU A 226 -3.38 -9.14 -2.27
C GLU A 226 -2.15 -9.22 -3.16
N HIS A 227 -1.13 -8.39 -2.91
CA HIS A 227 0.09 -8.30 -3.71
C HIS A 227 1.27 -8.98 -3.01
N VAL A 228 1.77 -8.42 -1.91
CA VAL A 228 2.96 -8.93 -1.21
C VAL A 228 2.77 -10.34 -0.66
N ASN A 229 1.74 -10.55 0.17
CA ASN A 229 1.52 -11.83 0.82
C ASN A 229 1.21 -12.94 -0.18
N TYR A 230 0.45 -12.61 -1.23
CA TYR A 230 0.18 -13.55 -2.32
C TYR A 230 1.47 -13.97 -3.04
N ALA A 231 2.29 -13.01 -3.46
CA ALA A 231 3.56 -13.31 -4.13
C ALA A 231 4.51 -14.10 -3.22
N LEU A 232 4.51 -13.81 -1.91
CA LEU A 232 5.31 -14.54 -0.94
C LEU A 232 4.85 -16.00 -0.78
N GLU A 233 3.53 -16.25 -0.78
CA GLU A 233 2.99 -17.62 -0.77
C GLU A 233 3.36 -18.37 -2.05
N VAL A 234 3.19 -17.76 -3.23
CA VAL A 234 3.62 -18.35 -4.50
C VAL A 234 5.12 -18.66 -4.48
N GLY A 235 5.93 -17.71 -4.00
CA GLY A 235 7.38 -17.87 -3.82
C GLY A 235 7.74 -19.04 -2.92
N LEU A 236 7.10 -19.13 -1.76
CA LEU A 236 7.30 -20.21 -0.80
C LEU A 236 6.92 -21.57 -1.39
N HIS A 237 5.86 -21.59 -2.22
CA HIS A 237 5.44 -22.81 -2.90
C HIS A 237 6.38 -23.25 -4.03
N ALA A 238 7.17 -22.35 -4.60
CA ALA A 238 8.16 -22.66 -5.63
C ALA A 238 9.49 -23.21 -5.06
N VAL A 239 9.73 -23.10 -3.75
CA VAL A 239 10.97 -23.61 -3.15
C VAL A 239 11.08 -25.13 -3.33
N PRO A 240 12.18 -25.64 -3.93
CA PRO A 240 12.35 -27.07 -4.16
C PRO A 240 12.20 -27.88 -2.86
N ILE A 241 11.47 -28.99 -2.95
CA ILE A 241 11.49 -30.02 -1.91
C ILE A 241 12.87 -30.70 -1.99
N VAL A 242 13.46 -31.00 -0.84
CA VAL A 242 14.81 -31.57 -0.69
C VAL A 242 14.87 -32.96 -1.35
N GLU A 243 14.96 -33.00 -2.67
CA GLU A 243 15.12 -34.21 -3.48
C GLU A 243 16.30 -33.97 -4.44
N SER A 244 17.43 -34.61 -4.10
CA SER A 244 18.39 -35.32 -4.97
C SER A 244 18.52 -34.95 -6.46
N THR A 245 18.36 -33.69 -6.83
CA THR A 245 18.68 -33.21 -8.17
C THR A 245 20.13 -32.75 -8.18
N GLY A 246 20.93 -33.23 -9.14
CA GLY A 246 22.35 -32.88 -9.27
C GLY A 246 22.61 -31.39 -9.58
N THR A 247 21.56 -30.62 -9.81
CA THR A 247 21.61 -29.19 -10.15
C THR A 247 21.40 -28.32 -8.92
N LEU A 248 22.15 -27.22 -8.84
CA LEU A 248 22.02 -26.23 -7.78
C LEU A 248 20.58 -25.66 -7.75
N PRO A 249 19.90 -25.60 -6.58
CA PRO A 249 18.55 -25.07 -6.49
C PRO A 249 18.53 -23.58 -6.86
N HIS A 250 17.52 -23.19 -7.63
CA HIS A 250 17.33 -21.79 -8.02
C HIS A 250 16.90 -20.95 -6.79
N LEU A 251 17.59 -19.83 -6.55
CA LEU A 251 17.40 -18.97 -5.36
C LEU A 251 16.26 -17.96 -5.49
N TYR A 252 15.27 -18.28 -6.29
CA TYR A 252 14.10 -17.44 -6.57
C TYR A 252 13.44 -16.85 -5.32
N PHE A 253 13.36 -17.62 -4.23
CA PHE A 253 12.74 -17.14 -2.99
C PHE A 253 13.51 -15.98 -2.35
N LEU A 254 14.85 -15.92 -2.49
CA LEU A 254 15.64 -14.80 -1.97
C LEU A 254 15.31 -13.50 -2.71
N ASP A 255 15.05 -13.56 -4.01
CA ASP A 255 14.62 -12.41 -4.80
C ASP A 255 13.22 -11.93 -4.39
N VAL A 256 12.32 -12.88 -4.07
CA VAL A 256 10.98 -12.57 -3.53
C VAL A 256 11.09 -11.86 -2.18
N VAL A 257 11.95 -12.34 -1.28
CA VAL A 257 12.20 -11.71 0.03
C VAL A 257 12.75 -10.29 -0.15
N HIS A 258 13.79 -10.12 -0.97
CA HIS A 258 14.41 -8.82 -1.22
C HIS A 258 13.39 -7.78 -1.73
N LYS A 259 12.64 -8.13 -2.79
CA LYS A 259 11.61 -7.24 -3.35
C LYS A 259 10.49 -6.96 -2.36
N THR A 260 10.13 -7.93 -1.52
CA THR A 260 9.12 -7.72 -0.48
C THR A 260 9.58 -6.67 0.52
N SER A 261 10.82 -6.75 1.00
CA SER A 261 11.38 -5.77 1.96
C SER A 261 11.35 -4.35 1.39
N ILE A 262 11.69 -4.18 0.11
CA ILE A 262 11.61 -2.89 -0.58
C ILE A 262 10.17 -2.35 -0.59
N ILE A 263 9.19 -3.16 -1.03
CA ILE A 263 7.78 -2.73 -1.14
C ILE A 263 7.17 -2.40 0.22
N VAL A 264 7.52 -3.18 1.25
CA VAL A 264 7.05 -2.98 2.62
C VAL A 264 7.63 -1.70 3.23
N HIS A 265 8.88 -1.36 2.91
CA HIS A 265 9.50 -0.11 3.34
C HIS A 265 8.75 1.13 2.79
N PHE A 266 8.28 1.08 1.54
CA PHE A 266 7.46 2.14 0.95
C PHE A 266 6.09 2.33 1.63
N ASN A 267 5.60 1.35 2.40
CA ASN A 267 4.29 1.39 3.05
C ASN A 267 4.36 2.02 4.46
N THR A 268 4.51 3.34 4.54
CA THR A 268 4.52 4.09 5.82
C THR A 268 3.47 5.21 5.89
N PRO A 269 2.17 4.90 6.05
CA PRO A 269 1.20 5.91 6.45
C PRO A 269 1.35 6.26 7.95
N LYS A 270 1.21 7.55 8.27
CA LYS A 270 1.48 8.16 9.60
C LYS A 270 0.31 8.06 10.60
N CYS A 271 -0.63 7.12 10.41
CA CYS A 271 -1.84 7.03 11.24
C CYS A 271 -1.64 6.04 12.41
N SER A 272 -1.96 6.43 13.66
CA SER A 272 -1.70 5.64 14.87
C SER A 272 -2.33 4.25 14.87
N ASP A 273 -3.62 4.13 14.51
CA ASP A 273 -4.35 2.85 14.49
C ASP A 273 -3.82 1.88 13.42
N TYR A 274 -3.15 2.43 12.40
CA TYR A 274 -2.50 1.63 11.38
C TYR A 274 -1.18 1.03 11.88
N LEU A 275 -0.48 1.69 12.81
CA LEU A 275 0.82 1.20 13.31
C LEU A 275 0.70 -0.16 14.01
N PHE A 276 -0.34 -0.37 14.81
CA PHE A 276 -0.57 -1.66 15.49
C PHE A 276 -0.89 -2.78 14.50
N LYS A 277 -1.83 -2.53 13.57
CA LYS A 277 -2.20 -3.53 12.54
C LYS A 277 -1.05 -3.79 11.57
N LYS A 278 -0.21 -2.79 11.29
CA LYS A 278 1.02 -2.95 10.53
C LYS A 278 1.98 -3.90 11.25
N ARG A 279 2.19 -3.75 12.57
CA ARG A 279 3.05 -4.64 13.33
C ARG A 279 2.64 -6.12 13.17
N ILE A 280 1.37 -6.44 13.36
CA ILE A 280 0.86 -7.81 13.19
C ILE A 280 1.12 -8.35 11.78
N LEU A 281 0.94 -7.51 10.75
CA LEU A 281 1.22 -7.91 9.36
C LEU A 281 2.71 -8.13 9.11
N MET A 282 3.58 -7.31 9.72
CA MET A 282 5.03 -7.49 9.64
C MET A 282 5.44 -8.81 10.27
N GLU A 283 4.94 -9.13 11.46
CA GLU A 283 5.20 -10.41 12.14
C GLU A 283 4.78 -11.61 11.27
N GLN A 284 3.65 -11.51 10.57
CA GLN A 284 3.19 -12.55 9.65
C GLN A 284 4.10 -12.72 8.42
N LEU A 285 4.61 -11.62 7.86
CA LEU A 285 5.55 -11.66 6.74
C LEU A 285 6.91 -12.21 7.19
N GLU A 286 7.41 -11.77 8.34
CA GLU A 286 8.65 -12.25 8.95
C GLU A 286 8.58 -13.77 9.23
N SER A 287 7.46 -14.27 9.73
CA SER A 287 7.28 -15.72 9.92
C SER A 287 7.42 -16.50 8.61
N LYS A 288 6.85 -16.00 7.51
CA LYS A 288 6.94 -16.63 6.18
C LYS A 288 8.34 -16.49 5.57
N PHE A 289 9.02 -15.37 5.82
CA PHE A 289 10.43 -15.21 5.46
C PHE A 289 11.28 -16.26 6.15
N GLY A 290 11.14 -16.42 7.48
CA GLY A 290 11.86 -17.43 8.24
C GLY A 290 11.65 -18.83 7.67
N GLN A 291 10.39 -19.20 7.44
CA GLN A 291 10.03 -20.51 6.87
C GLN A 291 10.64 -20.76 5.48
N GLY A 292 10.58 -19.78 4.58
CA GLY A 292 11.11 -19.96 3.24
C GLY A 292 12.64 -19.88 3.16
N LEU A 293 13.27 -19.10 4.04
CA LEU A 293 14.74 -19.09 4.21
C LEU A 293 15.23 -20.45 4.70
N ASP A 294 14.59 -21.02 5.73
CA ASP A 294 14.93 -22.35 6.23
C ASP A 294 14.79 -23.42 5.14
N ARG A 295 13.70 -23.38 4.37
CA ARG A 295 13.49 -24.31 3.24
C ARG A 295 14.56 -24.14 2.15
N THR A 296 14.90 -22.90 1.79
CA THR A 296 15.91 -22.59 0.78
C THR A 296 17.29 -23.06 1.22
N ILE A 297 17.67 -22.82 2.47
CA ILE A 297 18.94 -23.26 3.04
C ILE A 297 19.01 -24.78 3.09
N ASN A 298 17.94 -25.45 3.53
CA ASN A 298 17.89 -26.92 3.55
C ASN A 298 17.99 -27.53 2.14
N ALA A 299 17.41 -26.90 1.12
CA ALA A 299 17.57 -27.33 -0.27
C ALA A 299 19.03 -27.20 -0.74
N VAL A 300 19.70 -26.09 -0.41
CA VAL A 300 21.13 -25.88 -0.71
C VAL A 300 21.99 -26.92 0.01
N ILE A 301 21.76 -27.16 1.31
CA ILE A 301 22.47 -28.19 2.09
C ILE A 301 22.23 -29.58 1.49
N GLY A 302 21.00 -29.88 1.08
CA GLY A 302 20.65 -31.13 0.41
C GLY A 302 21.43 -31.33 -0.88
N TRP A 303 21.54 -30.28 -1.71
CA TRP A 303 22.37 -30.30 -2.91
C TRP A 303 23.85 -30.51 -2.60
N VAL A 304 24.42 -29.81 -1.62
CA VAL A 304 25.83 -29.98 -1.21
C VAL A 304 26.09 -31.44 -0.80
N LYS A 305 25.22 -32.00 0.05
CA LYS A 305 25.32 -33.40 0.48
C LYS A 305 25.24 -34.37 -0.69
N PHE A 306 24.29 -34.17 -1.60
CA PHE A 306 24.12 -35.00 -2.79
C PHE A 306 25.34 -34.92 -3.71
N TYR A 307 25.80 -33.71 -4.03
CA TYR A 307 26.94 -33.46 -4.91
C TYR A 307 28.21 -34.11 -4.34
N LEU A 308 28.53 -33.88 -3.06
CA LEU A 308 29.70 -34.47 -2.42
C LEU A 308 29.61 -36.00 -2.35
N GLN A 309 28.42 -36.58 -2.11
CA GLN A 309 28.23 -38.03 -2.09
C GLN A 309 28.49 -38.70 -3.46
N HIS A 310 28.19 -38.01 -4.56
CA HIS A 310 28.36 -38.55 -5.91
C HIS A 310 29.74 -38.26 -6.51
N GLU A 311 30.31 -37.10 -6.19
CA GLU A 311 31.58 -36.64 -6.76
C GLU A 311 32.80 -37.07 -5.92
N GLN A 312 32.65 -37.32 -4.61
CA GLN A 312 33.73 -37.82 -3.75
C GLN A 312 33.62 -39.34 -3.57
N ARG A 313 34.67 -40.06 -3.98
CA ARG A 313 34.78 -41.51 -3.89
C ARG A 313 35.38 -41.93 -2.54
N LYS A 314 35.16 -43.17 -2.10
CA LYS A 314 35.79 -43.74 -0.88
C LYS A 314 37.32 -43.66 -0.92
N THR A 315 37.91 -43.81 -2.10
CA THR A 315 39.35 -43.67 -2.37
C THR A 315 39.89 -42.28 -2.08
N ASP A 316 39.01 -41.26 -2.03
CA ASP A 316 39.40 -39.86 -1.78
C ASP A 316 39.59 -39.56 -0.29
N TYR A 317 39.07 -40.46 0.56
CA TYR A 317 39.19 -40.42 2.02
C TYR A 317 40.18 -41.45 2.54
N LYS A 318 40.23 -42.62 1.89
CA LYS A 318 41.13 -43.73 2.21
C LYS A 318 41.75 -44.24 0.91
N PRO A 319 42.92 -43.71 0.50
CA PRO A 319 43.59 -44.24 -0.68
C PRO A 319 43.97 -45.70 -0.42
N ASP A 320 43.55 -46.62 -1.30
CA ASP A 320 44.01 -48.00 -1.29
C ASP A 320 45.45 -47.99 -1.82
N ILE A 321 46.41 -47.98 -0.90
CA ILE A 321 47.84 -47.94 -1.23
C ILE A 321 48.32 -49.39 -1.44
N ASP A 322 48.15 -49.93 -2.64
CA ASP A 322 49.01 -51.01 -3.08
C ASP A 322 50.36 -50.42 -3.52
N VAL A 323 51.44 -51.02 -3.02
CA VAL A 323 52.81 -50.50 -3.07
C VAL A 323 53.39 -50.70 -4.47
N ASP A 324 53.00 -49.86 -5.42
CA ASP A 324 53.70 -49.63 -6.69
C ASP A 324 53.97 -48.13 -6.87
N THR A 325 55.22 -47.72 -6.68
CA THR A 325 55.61 -46.36 -6.28
C THR A 325 55.33 -45.26 -7.32
N ILE A 326 55.20 -45.60 -8.61
CA ILE A 326 54.92 -44.63 -9.69
C ILE A 326 53.41 -44.54 -9.99
N SER A 327 52.71 -45.67 -10.04
CA SER A 327 51.26 -45.73 -10.21
C SER A 327 50.52 -45.12 -9.01
N SER A 328 51.06 -45.34 -7.81
CA SER A 328 50.57 -44.79 -6.55
C SER A 328 50.69 -43.25 -6.49
N ALA A 329 51.77 -42.65 -7.01
CA ALA A 329 51.95 -41.20 -7.04
C ALA A 329 50.99 -40.48 -8.00
N VAL A 330 50.75 -41.04 -9.19
CA VAL A 330 49.77 -40.50 -10.17
C VAL A 330 48.34 -40.65 -9.65
N ARG A 331 48.01 -41.78 -9.01
CA ARG A 331 46.72 -41.96 -8.33
C ARG A 331 46.55 -41.00 -7.17
N PHE A 332 47.58 -40.77 -6.37
CA PHE A 332 47.55 -39.82 -5.25
C PHE A 332 47.30 -38.38 -5.74
N LEU A 333 48.00 -37.94 -6.80
CA LEU A 333 47.76 -36.64 -7.43
C LEU A 333 46.35 -36.53 -8.01
N SER A 334 45.84 -37.57 -8.67
CA SER A 334 44.47 -37.61 -9.20
C SER A 334 43.42 -37.51 -8.09
N ILE A 335 43.61 -38.22 -6.97
CA ILE A 335 42.75 -38.16 -5.79
C ILE A 335 42.76 -36.76 -5.15
N VAL A 336 43.94 -36.16 -4.99
CA VAL A 336 44.08 -34.81 -4.42
C VAL A 336 43.42 -33.78 -5.35
N PHE A 337 43.59 -33.91 -6.66
CA PHE A 337 43.01 -32.99 -7.65
C PHE A 337 41.48 -33.11 -7.71
N GLN A 338 40.94 -34.33 -7.70
CA GLN A 338 39.50 -34.59 -7.64
C GLN A 338 38.87 -34.00 -6.37
N LYS A 339 39.49 -34.25 -5.21
CA LYS A 339 39.02 -33.72 -3.92
C LYS A 339 39.04 -32.19 -3.88
N PHE A 340 40.13 -31.58 -4.36
CA PHE A 340 40.24 -30.13 -4.44
C PHE A 340 39.20 -29.54 -5.41
N SER A 341 38.96 -30.21 -6.54
CA SER A 341 37.98 -29.78 -7.55
C SER A 341 36.53 -29.82 -7.03
N SER A 342 36.11 -30.91 -6.36
CA SER A 342 34.73 -31.02 -5.84
C SER A 342 34.47 -30.05 -4.68
N CYS A 343 35.43 -29.88 -3.76
CA CYS A 343 35.31 -28.89 -2.68
C CYS A 343 35.33 -27.45 -3.21
N LEU A 344 36.20 -27.16 -4.19
CA LEU A 344 36.26 -25.84 -4.83
C LEU A 344 34.95 -25.50 -5.54
N HIS A 345 34.35 -26.47 -6.24
CA HIS A 345 33.06 -26.28 -6.91
C HIS A 345 31.94 -25.95 -5.92
N VAL A 346 31.88 -26.63 -4.78
CA VAL A 346 30.92 -26.31 -3.70
C VAL A 346 31.14 -24.88 -3.17
N VAL A 347 32.39 -24.51 -2.86
CA VAL A 347 32.70 -23.17 -2.34
C VAL A 347 32.34 -22.08 -3.34
N GLN A 348 32.71 -22.25 -4.61
CA GLN A 348 32.38 -21.32 -5.69
C GLN A 348 30.87 -21.20 -5.90
N SER A 349 30.13 -22.31 -5.77
CA SER A 349 28.67 -22.32 -5.91
C SER A 349 27.96 -21.67 -4.72
N LEU A 350 28.50 -21.78 -3.50
CA LEU A 350 27.91 -21.19 -2.29
C LEU A 350 28.19 -19.69 -2.15
N GLN A 351 29.30 -19.19 -2.69
CA GLN A 351 29.69 -17.79 -2.57
C GLN A 351 28.62 -16.77 -3.04
N PRO A 352 27.97 -16.91 -4.22
CA PRO A 352 26.89 -16.01 -4.63
C PRO A 352 25.64 -16.13 -3.73
N ILE A 353 25.35 -17.33 -3.22
CA ILE A 353 24.23 -17.58 -2.29
C ILE A 353 24.44 -16.82 -0.98
N ILE A 354 25.65 -16.92 -0.44
CA ILE A 354 26.07 -16.23 0.77
C ILE A 354 25.95 -14.71 0.58
N GLN A 355 26.33 -14.19 -0.59
CA GLN A 355 26.22 -12.76 -0.89
C GLN A 355 24.75 -12.30 -0.96
N GLN A 356 23.88 -13.07 -1.61
CA GLN A 356 22.44 -12.75 -1.65
C GLN A 356 21.79 -12.82 -0.27
N LEU A 357 22.14 -13.80 0.56
CA LEU A 357 21.66 -13.89 1.94
C LEU A 357 22.05 -12.66 2.78
N LYS A 358 23.23 -12.06 2.57
CA LYS A 358 23.61 -10.80 3.25
C LYS A 358 22.69 -9.64 2.90
N ILE A 359 22.21 -9.60 1.66
CA ILE A 359 21.36 -8.50 1.16
C ILE A 359 19.93 -8.67 1.68
N CYS A 360 19.48 -9.91 1.89
CA CYS A 360 18.10 -10.21 2.27
C CYS A 360 17.84 -10.26 3.78
N VAL A 361 18.88 -10.35 4.61
CA VAL A 361 18.75 -10.63 6.05
C VAL A 361 19.47 -9.54 6.86
N ASP A 362 18.77 -8.97 7.85
CA ASP A 362 19.34 -8.01 8.80
C ASP A 362 20.48 -8.62 9.66
N ASP A 363 21.44 -7.80 10.10
CA ASP A 363 22.69 -8.23 10.75
C ASP A 363 22.50 -9.18 11.96
N GLU A 364 21.40 -9.07 12.72
CA GLU A 364 21.11 -9.98 13.83
C GLU A 364 20.70 -11.38 13.37
N ASN A 365 19.90 -11.47 12.31
CA ASN A 365 19.42 -12.74 11.75
C ASN A 365 20.51 -13.42 10.90
N GLN A 366 21.43 -12.65 10.32
CA GLN A 366 22.56 -13.18 9.55
C GLN A 366 23.37 -14.19 10.37
N LYS A 367 23.65 -13.91 11.65
CA LYS A 367 24.42 -14.81 12.51
C LYS A 367 23.77 -16.18 12.62
N THR A 368 22.46 -16.25 12.80
CA THR A 368 21.71 -17.51 12.92
C THR A 368 21.78 -18.34 11.64
N TYR A 369 21.58 -17.71 10.48
CA TYR A 369 21.62 -18.40 9.19
C TYR A 369 23.03 -18.84 8.81
N TYR A 370 24.06 -18.03 9.08
CA TYR A 370 25.45 -18.44 8.89
C TYR A 370 25.87 -19.57 9.80
N THR A 371 25.40 -19.54 11.05
CA THR A 371 25.62 -20.60 12.01
C THR A 371 25.03 -21.92 11.49
N ASN A 372 23.78 -21.89 11.01
CA ASN A 372 23.13 -23.06 10.40
C ASN A 372 23.83 -23.56 9.13
N LEU A 373 24.33 -22.66 8.27
CA LEU A 373 25.13 -23.01 7.09
C LEU A 373 26.52 -23.56 7.44
N SER A 374 27.11 -23.12 8.56
CA SER A 374 28.43 -23.57 9.01
C SER A 374 28.40 -24.90 9.78
N TYR A 375 27.27 -25.25 10.37
CA TYR A 375 27.05 -26.52 11.06
C TYR A 375 26.61 -27.67 10.13
N ALA A 376 26.25 -27.34 8.89
CA ALA A 376 25.88 -28.29 7.83
C ALA A 376 27.09 -28.70 6.99
#